data_AF-A0A0E3LAL0-F1
#
_entry.id   AF-A0A0E3LAL0-F1
#
_cell.length_a   1.000
_cell.length_b   1.000
_cell.length_c   1.000
_cell.angle_alpha   90.00
_cell.angle_beta   90.00
_cell.angle_gamma   90.00
#
_symmetry.space_group_name_H-M   'P 1'
#
loop_
_entity.id
_entity.type
_entity.pdbx_description
1 polymer ?
#
loop_
_entity_poly.entity_id
_entity_poly.type
_entity_poly.pdbx_seq_one_letter_code
_entity_poly.pdbx_strand_id
1 'polypeptide(L)' 'MKNSISGSGIYLDSVQYNTIANNHLQANEIGIHLWHANNNILINNTASDNSWAGIRLFPDDSELASNNTLV' A
#
# COMPACT_ATOMS: atom_id res chain seq x y z
N MET A 1 -9.90 -6.76 -25.12
CA MET A 1 -8.53 -6.81 -24.57
C MET A 1 -8.66 -6.95 -23.06
N LYS A 2 -8.19 -8.07 -22.49
CA LYS A 2 -8.08 -8.22 -21.03
C LYS A 2 -6.82 -7.48 -20.60
N ASN A 3 -6.99 -6.33 -19.96
CA ASN A 3 -5.89 -5.58 -19.37
C ASN A 3 -5.42 -6.37 -18.14
N SER A 4 -4.21 -6.89 -18.17
CA SER A 4 -3.61 -7.55 -17.02
C SER A 4 -3.32 -6.50 -15.94
N ILE A 5 -4.09 -6.53 -14.87
CA ILE A 5 -4.13 -5.65 -13.70
C ILE A 5 -2.90 -5.75 -12.75
N SER A 6 -1.74 -6.23 -13.20
CA SER A 6 -0.64 -6.63 -12.30
C SER A 6 0.28 -5.48 -11.87
N GLY A 7 -0.24 -4.50 -11.14
CA GLY A 7 0.55 -3.39 -10.61
C GLY A 7 0.15 -3.02 -9.18
N SER A 8 1.12 -2.62 -8.37
CA SER A 8 0.85 -1.94 -7.10
C SER A 8 0.61 -0.45 -7.37
N GLY A 9 -0.37 0.18 -6.72
CA GLY A 9 -0.61 1.62 -6.85
C GLY A 9 0.55 2.45 -6.31
N ILE A 10 1.04 2.09 -5.12
CA ILE A 10 2.31 2.57 -4.54
C ILE A 10 3.16 1.36 -4.23
N TYR A 11 4.38 1.31 -4.77
CA TYR A 11 5.39 0.32 -4.42
C TYR A 11 6.62 1.03 -3.86
N LEU A 12 7.03 0.68 -2.64
CA LEU A 12 8.26 1.18 -2.05
C LEU A 12 9.10 0.02 -1.53
N ASP A 13 10.37 0.02 -1.89
CA ASP A 13 11.34 -1.03 -1.56
C ASP A 13 12.47 -0.43 -0.74
N SER A 14 12.78 -1.06 0.40
CA SER A 14 13.93 -0.72 1.24
C SER A 14 13.91 0.74 1.74
N VAL A 15 12.72 1.28 2.00
CA VAL A 15 12.51 2.65 2.49
C VAL A 15 12.22 2.70 3.98
N GLN A 16 12.63 3.79 4.64
CA GLN A 16 12.44 3.95 6.08
C GLN A 16 12.11 5.38 6.49
N TYR A 17 11.35 5.52 7.58
CA TYR A 17 10.98 6.80 8.20
C TYR A 17 10.23 7.77 7.27
N ASN A 18 9.37 7.25 6.40
CA ASN A 18 8.51 8.06 5.51
C ASN A 18 7.08 8.15 6.03
N THR A 19 6.36 9.16 5.53
CA THR A 19 4.90 9.28 5.71
C THR A 19 4.21 9.09 4.37
N ILE A 20 3.34 8.09 4.29
CA ILE A 20 2.48 7.80 3.15
C ILE A 20 1.06 8.17 3.58
N ALA A 21 0.56 9.30 3.09
CA ALA A 21 -0.67 9.87 3.60
C ALA A 21 -1.63 10.35 2.50
N ASN A 22 -2.94 10.20 2.78
CA ASN A 22 -4.03 10.75 1.97
C ASN A 22 -4.02 10.31 0.50
N ASN A 23 -3.58 9.07 0.23
CA ASN A 23 -3.62 8.50 -1.13
C ASN A 23 -4.94 7.79 -1.39
N HIS A 24 -5.47 7.92 -2.61
CA HIS A 24 -6.62 7.17 -3.10
C HIS A 24 -6.17 6.21 -4.21
N LEU A 25 -6.16 4.91 -3.92
CA LEU A 25 -5.57 3.87 -4.75
C LEU A 25 -6.64 2.86 -5.15
N GLN A 26 -7.18 3.01 -6.37
CA GLN A 26 -8.27 2.18 -6.85
C GLN A 26 -7.86 1.22 -7.98
N ALA A 27 -8.50 0.05 -8.05
CA ALA A 27 -8.41 -0.88 -9.19
C ALA A 27 -6.98 -1.32 -9.55
N ASN A 28 -6.11 -1.46 -8.54
CA ASN A 28 -4.77 -2.05 -8.69
C ASN A 28 -4.78 -3.52 -8.24
N GLU A 29 -3.68 -4.26 -8.43
CA GLU A 29 -3.53 -5.56 -7.78
C GLU A 29 -3.35 -5.37 -6.27
N ILE A 30 -2.38 -4.52 -5.90
CA ILE A 30 -2.18 -4.07 -4.52
C ILE A 30 -2.32 -2.55 -4.47
N GLY A 31 -3.02 -1.99 -3.49
CA GLY A 31 -3.03 -0.54 -3.27
C GLY A 31 -1.64 -0.03 -2.90
N ILE A 32 -1.20 -0.26 -1.66
CA ILE A 32 0.15 0.06 -1.16
C ILE A 32 0.93 -1.23 -0.90
N HIS A 33 2.09 -1.37 -1.51
CA HIS A 33 3.00 -2.50 -1.31
C HIS A 33 4.33 -1.97 -0.77
N LEU A 34 4.63 -2.32 0.47
CA LEU A 34 5.92 -2.05 1.10
C LEU A 34 6.72 -3.35 1.14
N TRP A 35 7.98 -3.27 0.71
CA TRP A 35 8.91 -4.39 0.67
C TRP A 35 10.20 -4.01 1.39
N HIS A 36 10.60 -4.76 2.43
CA HIS A 36 11.73 -4.43 3.30
C HIS A 36 11.67 -2.98 3.83
N ALA A 37 10.47 -2.46 4.04
CA ALA A 37 10.28 -1.09 4.49
C ALA A 37 10.19 -1.08 6.02
N ASN A 38 10.68 -0.02 6.67
CA ASN A 38 10.70 0.00 8.13
C ASN A 38 10.38 1.37 8.69
N ASN A 39 9.60 1.40 9.79
CA ASN A 39 9.29 2.63 10.52
C ASN A 39 8.60 3.70 9.66
N ASN A 40 7.75 3.28 8.71
CA ASN A 40 6.94 4.21 7.92
C ASN A 40 5.56 4.42 8.56
N ILE A 41 4.99 5.61 8.35
CA ILE A 41 3.65 5.97 8.81
C ILE A 41 2.70 5.93 7.61
N LEU A 42 1.67 5.08 7.67
CA LEU A 42 0.60 5.02 6.68
C LEU A 42 -0.66 5.61 7.32
N ILE A 43 -1.09 6.78 6.88
CA ILE A 43 -2.22 7.48 7.50
C ILE A 43 -3.24 8.01 6.49
N ASN A 44 -4.53 7.78 6.75
CA ASN A 44 -5.64 8.30 5.93
C ASN A 44 -5.57 7.87 4.45
N ASN A 45 -5.04 6.69 4.13
CA ASN A 45 -5.06 6.18 2.76
C ASN A 45 -6.34 5.39 2.51
N THR A 46 -6.92 5.55 1.32
CA THR A 46 -8.06 4.76 0.84
C THR A 46 -7.58 3.88 -0.30
N ALA A 47 -7.62 2.56 -0.10
CA ALA A 47 -7.30 1.58 -1.13
C ALA A 47 -8.58 0.79 -1.46
N SER A 48 -9.17 1.06 -2.63
CA SER A 48 -10.48 0.51 -3.02
C SER A 48 -10.43 -0.39 -4.25
N ASP A 49 -11.27 -1.42 -4.34
CA ASP A 49 -11.39 -2.29 -5.52
C ASP A 49 -10.05 -2.90 -6.00
N ASN A 50 -9.10 -3.12 -5.07
CA ASN A 50 -7.82 -3.72 -5.41
C ASN A 50 -7.94 -5.25 -5.42
N SER A 51 -7.44 -5.91 -6.47
CA SER A 51 -7.76 -7.31 -6.74
C SER A 51 -7.06 -8.32 -5.83
N TRP A 52 -6.00 -7.93 -5.12
CA TRP A 52 -5.26 -8.78 -4.18
C TRP A 52 -5.23 -8.21 -2.75
N ALA A 53 -4.82 -6.96 -2.57
CA ALA A 53 -4.74 -6.35 -1.25
C ALA A 53 -4.86 -4.82 -1.29
N GLY A 54 -5.45 -4.21 -0.26
CA GLY A 54 -5.43 -2.76 -0.10
C GLY A 54 -4.05 -2.24 0.33
N ILE A 55 -3.46 -2.85 1.37
CA ILE A 55 -2.10 -2.58 1.84
C ILE A 55 -1.42 -3.94 2.10
N ARG A 56 -0.17 -4.11 1.64
CA ARG A 56 0.67 -5.29 1.85
C ARG A 56 2.01 -4.88 2.46
N LEU A 57 2.36 -5.52 3.58
CA LEU A 57 3.60 -5.34 4.35
C LEU A 57 4.32 -6.69 4.48
N PHE A 58 5.64 -6.68 4.71
CA PHE A 58 6.39 -7.91 5.03
C PHE A 58 6.37 -8.22 6.52
N PRO A 59 6.56 -9.50 6.92
CA PRO A 59 6.52 -9.91 8.32
C PRO A 59 7.52 -9.18 9.22
N ASP A 60 8.64 -8.71 8.66
CA ASP A 60 9.71 -8.03 9.38
C ASP A 60 9.57 -6.49 9.33
N ASP A 61 8.59 -5.97 8.58
CA ASP A 61 8.38 -4.54 8.43
C ASP A 61 7.66 -3.97 9.67
N SER A 62 8.06 -2.77 10.10
CA SER A 62 7.62 -2.13 11.35
C SER A 62 6.83 -0.84 11.09
N GLU A 63 5.70 -0.92 10.39
CA GLU A 63 4.87 0.24 10.04
C GLU A 63 3.87 0.61 11.12
N LEU A 64 3.59 1.91 11.22
CA LEU A 64 2.43 2.43 11.93
C LEU A 64 1.33 2.77 10.92
N ALA A 65 0.27 1.96 10.88
CA ALA A 65 -0.90 2.19 10.05
C ALA A 65 -2.08 2.73 10.90
N SER A 66 -2.62 3.91 10.55
CA SER A 66 -3.79 4.49 11.22
C SER A 66 -4.78 5.10 10.22
N ASN A 67 -6.08 4.99 10.50
CA ASN A 67 -7.16 5.58 9.68
C ASN A 67 -7.10 5.23 8.18
N ASN A 68 -6.58 4.06 7.80
CA ASN A 68 -6.62 3.62 6.42
C ASN A 68 -7.94 2.88 6.14
N THR A 69 -8.54 3.14 4.99
CA THR A 69 -9.77 2.49 4.52
C THR A 69 -9.44 1.54 3.39
N LEU A 70 -9.64 0.23 3.60
CA LEU A 70 -9.43 -0.82 2.60
C LEU A 70 -10.81 -1.37 2.24
N VAL A 71 -11.29 -1.13 1.01
CA VAL A 71 -12.66 -1.48 0.58
C VAL A 71 -12.71 -2.17 -0.77
#